data_AF-A0A4S4KT86-F1
#
_entry.id   AF-A0A4S4KT86-F1
#
_cell.length_a   1.000
_cell.length_b   1.000
_cell.length_c   1.000
_cell.angle_alpha   90.00
_cell.angle_beta   90.00
_cell.angle_gamma   90.00
#
_symmetry.space_group_name_H-M   'P 1'
#
loop_
_entity.id
_entity.type
_entity.pdbx_description
1 polymer ?
#
loop_
_entity_poly.entity_id
_entity_poly.type
_entity_poly.pdbx_seq_one_letter_code
_entity_poly.pdbx_strand_id
1 'polypeptide(L)'
;MAKTHEVLVLPASGTEIAPVHQYNEDQKAKMKALLEHAHTLVLPESDSYREWELRWLNKSDTIPRYMRAAKWDLEDAKKRIRGTLQWRREFKPDLIPPEEVLSYFQYVLELIPKEQLDAAFGGDFEYEFEPVSYWEQIVSACGIAPDGTRLNAKDALPEKAEEADEKANGRPSHAPSVIDHSKTDEIMARNPHEFDILPEATSISVAA
;
A
#
# COMPACT_ATOMS: atom_id res chain seq x y z
N MET A 1 24.15 16.18 -3.32
CA MET A 1 23.82 16.07 -1.88
C MET A 1 24.58 14.88 -1.31
N ALA A 2 25.06 14.93 -0.07
CA ALA A 2 25.74 13.77 0.54
C ALA A 2 24.73 12.63 0.76
N LYS A 3 25.08 11.40 0.38
CA LYS A 3 24.23 10.22 0.60
C LYS A 3 24.14 9.93 2.11
N THR A 4 23.00 10.20 2.72
CA THR A 4 22.74 9.88 4.13
C THR A 4 22.30 8.43 4.26
N HIS A 5 23.16 7.59 4.86
CA HIS A 5 22.87 6.19 5.20
C HIS A 5 22.48 6.04 6.69
N GLU A 6 22.37 7.16 7.41
CA GLU A 6 22.06 7.18 8.83
C GLU A 6 20.55 7.07 9.04
N VAL A 7 20.15 6.03 9.76
CA VAL A 7 18.74 5.82 10.13
C VAL A 7 18.39 6.74 11.30
N LEU A 8 17.51 7.70 11.06
CA LEU A 8 16.98 8.57 12.11
C LEU A 8 16.00 7.78 12.98
N VAL A 9 16.42 7.41 14.18
CA VAL A 9 15.60 6.65 15.15
C VAL A 9 14.76 7.52 16.07
N LEU A 10 14.96 8.85 16.01
CA LEU A 10 14.22 9.83 16.80
C LEU A 10 13.70 10.94 15.87
N PRO A 11 12.55 11.53 16.20
CA PRO A 11 12.08 12.72 15.49
C PRO A 11 13.05 13.89 15.69
N ALA A 12 13.05 14.83 14.75
CA ALA A 12 13.86 16.04 14.85
C ALA A 12 13.52 16.85 16.12
N SER A 13 14.52 17.53 16.68
CA SER A 13 14.32 18.41 17.82
C SER A 13 13.28 19.48 17.49
N GLY A 14 12.28 19.66 18.36
CA GLY A 14 11.16 20.58 18.13
C GLY A 14 9.95 19.99 17.38
N THR A 15 9.95 18.69 17.07
CA THR A 15 8.76 18.04 16.48
C THR A 15 7.59 18.02 17.46
N GLU A 16 6.48 18.66 17.08
CA GLU A 16 5.23 18.62 17.83
C GLU A 16 4.36 17.44 17.38
N ILE A 17 4.02 16.54 18.31
CA ILE A 17 3.22 15.34 18.02
C ILE A 17 1.74 15.70 18.07
N ALA A 18 1.09 15.74 16.90
CA ALA A 18 -0.34 15.98 16.74
C ALA A 18 -1.02 14.83 15.96
N PRO A 19 -2.33 14.60 16.13
CA PRO A 19 -3.26 15.31 17.01
C PRO A 19 -3.39 14.68 18.41
N VAL A 20 -3.40 15.52 19.44
CA VAL A 20 -3.83 15.14 20.79
C VAL A 20 -5.36 15.12 20.81
N HIS A 21 -5.96 13.93 20.84
CA HIS A 21 -7.41 13.79 20.91
C HIS A 21 -7.92 13.93 22.35
N GLN A 22 -8.88 14.82 22.56
CA GLN A 22 -9.66 14.88 23.80
C GLN A 22 -11.00 14.18 23.58
N TYR A 23 -11.39 13.35 24.55
CA TYR A 23 -12.63 12.59 24.48
C TYR A 23 -13.60 13.04 25.56
N ASN A 24 -14.88 13.16 25.21
CA ASN A 24 -15.94 13.40 26.17
C ASN A 24 -16.30 12.12 26.95
N GLU A 25 -17.18 12.23 27.94
CA GLU A 25 -17.55 11.09 28.81
C GLU A 25 -18.24 9.95 28.04
N ASP A 26 -19.11 10.27 27.07
CA ASP A 26 -19.78 9.26 26.24
C ASP A 26 -18.78 8.46 25.39
N GLN A 27 -17.80 9.16 24.82
CA GLN A 27 -16.73 8.56 24.02
C GLN A 27 -15.84 7.66 24.90
N LYS A 28 -15.47 8.12 26.10
CA LYS A 28 -14.73 7.30 27.07
C LYS A 28 -15.51 6.06 27.49
N ALA A 29 -16.83 6.20 27.72
CA ALA A 29 -17.70 5.08 28.07
C ALA A 29 -17.74 4.04 26.95
N LYS A 30 -17.89 4.47 25.68
CA LYS A 30 -17.85 3.56 24.53
C LYS A 30 -16.49 2.89 24.34
N MET A 31 -15.39 3.63 24.54
CA MET A 31 -14.04 3.07 24.51
C MET A 31 -13.85 2.01 25.58
N LYS A 32 -14.29 2.28 26.82
CA LYS A 32 -14.26 1.31 27.91
C LYS A 32 -15.06 0.06 27.58
N ALA A 33 -16.28 0.21 27.06
CA ALA A 33 -17.12 -0.90 26.64
C ALA A 33 -16.50 -1.73 25.51
N LEU A 34 -15.84 -1.08 24.54
CA LEU A 34 -15.12 -1.77 23.47
C LEU A 34 -13.90 -2.52 24.01
N LEU A 35 -13.15 -1.92 24.94
CA LEU A 35 -12.00 -2.55 25.58
C LEU A 35 -12.41 -3.81 26.36
N GLU A 36 -13.46 -3.71 27.17
CA GLU A 36 -14.04 -4.85 27.91
C GLU A 36 -14.48 -5.95 26.96
N HIS A 37 -15.17 -5.61 25.86
CA HIS A 37 -15.54 -6.57 24.83
C HIS A 37 -14.31 -7.23 24.20
N ALA A 38 -13.29 -6.46 23.84
CA ALA A 38 -12.09 -7.00 23.21
C ALA A 38 -11.36 -7.98 24.14
N HIS A 39 -11.31 -7.70 25.45
CA HIS A 39 -10.73 -8.63 26.42
C HIS A 39 -11.48 -9.95 26.54
N THR A 40 -12.79 -10.01 26.29
CA THR A 40 -13.52 -11.30 26.25
C THR A 40 -13.18 -12.16 25.04
N LEU A 41 -12.62 -11.54 23.99
CA LEU A 41 -12.20 -12.25 22.79
C LEU A 41 -10.77 -12.80 22.90
N VAL A 42 -10.02 -12.43 23.94
CA VAL A 42 -8.60 -12.75 24.05
C VAL A 42 -8.38 -14.25 24.13
N LEU A 43 -7.32 -14.72 23.46
CA LEU A 43 -6.91 -16.12 23.51
C LEU A 43 -6.65 -16.60 24.96
N PRO A 44 -6.87 -17.90 25.25
CA PRO A 44 -6.56 -18.49 26.55
C PRO A 44 -5.08 -18.36 26.92
N GLU A 45 -4.78 -18.37 28.23
CA GLU A 45 -3.40 -18.26 28.74
C GLU A 45 -2.43 -19.33 28.24
N SER A 46 -2.96 -20.48 27.82
CA SER A 46 -2.18 -21.57 27.24
C SER A 46 -1.73 -21.34 25.80
N ASP A 47 -2.33 -20.38 25.09
CA ASP A 47 -2.03 -20.13 23.69
C ASP A 47 -0.76 -19.31 23.53
N SER A 48 0.20 -19.79 22.73
CA SER A 48 1.49 -19.14 22.51
C SER A 48 1.39 -17.78 21.84
N TYR A 49 0.31 -17.51 21.09
CA TYR A 49 0.11 -16.24 20.39
C TYR A 49 -0.53 -15.15 21.27
N ARG A 50 -1.03 -15.51 22.46
CA ARG A 50 -1.73 -14.58 23.35
C ARG A 50 -0.92 -13.34 23.72
N GLU A 51 0.38 -13.49 23.96
CA GLU A 51 1.25 -12.37 24.34
C GLU A 51 1.25 -11.26 23.27
N TRP A 52 1.32 -11.65 22.00
CA TRP A 52 1.31 -10.74 20.85
C TRP A 52 -0.05 -10.04 20.70
N GLU A 53 -1.13 -10.79 20.93
CA GLU A 53 -2.48 -10.25 20.93
C GLU A 53 -2.67 -9.18 22.03
N LEU A 54 -2.22 -9.47 23.25
CA LEU A 54 -2.25 -8.51 24.36
C LEU A 54 -1.37 -7.29 24.09
N ARG A 55 -0.16 -7.49 23.55
CA ARG A 55 0.75 -6.40 23.18
C ARG A 55 0.09 -5.43 22.18
N TRP A 56 -0.70 -5.94 21.24
CA TRP A 56 -1.44 -5.12 20.29
C TRP A 56 -2.66 -4.43 20.93
N LEU A 57 -3.44 -5.18 21.72
CA LEU A 57 -4.67 -4.67 22.34
C LEU A 57 -4.39 -3.60 23.41
N ASN A 58 -3.30 -3.76 24.17
CA ASN A 58 -2.92 -2.87 25.26
C ASN A 58 -2.26 -1.56 24.81
N LYS A 59 -2.05 -1.35 23.50
CA LYS A 59 -1.61 -0.04 23.01
C LYS A 59 -2.72 0.98 23.28
N SER A 60 -2.34 2.10 23.89
CA SER A 60 -3.27 3.15 24.30
C SER A 60 -4.09 3.73 23.14
N ASP A 61 -3.58 3.62 21.91
CA ASP A 61 -4.19 4.13 20.70
C ASP A 61 -5.06 3.10 19.95
N THR A 62 -5.03 1.81 20.31
CA THR A 62 -5.78 0.76 19.60
C THR A 62 -7.28 1.01 19.69
N ILE A 63 -7.85 0.99 20.90
CA ILE A 63 -9.29 1.19 21.12
C ILE A 63 -9.79 2.52 20.54
N PRO A 64 -9.14 3.68 20.80
CA PRO A 64 -9.54 4.93 20.18
C PRO A 64 -9.56 4.90 18.64
N ARG A 65 -8.60 4.23 17.98
CA ARG A 65 -8.54 4.13 16.51
C ARG A 65 -9.75 3.39 15.96
N TYR A 66 -10.16 2.28 16.58
CA TYR A 66 -11.35 1.52 16.17
C TYR A 66 -12.63 2.32 16.38
N MET A 67 -12.78 3.00 17.52
CA MET A 67 -13.93 3.85 17.78
C MET A 67 -14.06 5.00 16.76
N ARG A 68 -12.94 5.64 16.39
CA ARG A 68 -12.96 6.69 15.36
C ARG A 68 -13.28 6.14 13.97
N ALA A 69 -12.68 5.03 13.57
CA ALA A 69 -12.96 4.39 12.29
C ALA A 69 -14.43 3.95 12.14
N ALA A 70 -15.04 3.50 13.25
CA ALA A 70 -16.45 3.16 13.33
C ALA A 70 -17.37 4.37 13.54
N LYS A 71 -16.87 5.61 13.43
CA LYS A 71 -17.64 6.84 13.66
C LYS A 71 -18.41 6.85 14.98
N TRP A 72 -17.81 6.29 16.03
CA TRP A 72 -18.41 6.12 17.36
C TRP A 72 -19.62 5.19 17.46
N ASP A 73 -19.82 4.32 16.47
CA ASP A 73 -20.73 3.17 16.53
C ASP A 73 -20.03 2.00 17.26
N LEU A 74 -20.61 1.57 18.38
CA LEU A 74 -20.04 0.51 19.21
C LEU A 74 -20.13 -0.87 18.53
N GLU A 75 -21.21 -1.17 17.83
CA GLU A 75 -21.40 -2.50 17.23
C GLU A 75 -20.51 -2.69 16.00
N ASP A 76 -20.37 -1.65 15.17
CA ASP A 76 -19.40 -1.66 14.07
C ASP A 76 -17.96 -1.78 14.60
N ALA A 77 -17.62 -1.07 15.68
CA ALA A 77 -16.30 -1.17 16.29
C ALA A 77 -16.00 -2.59 16.82
N LYS A 78 -16.99 -3.26 17.45
CA LYS A 78 -16.87 -4.66 17.89
C LYS A 78 -16.65 -5.62 16.73
N LYS A 79 -17.37 -5.43 15.61
CA LYS A 79 -17.18 -6.24 14.40
C LYS A 79 -15.77 -6.08 13.84
N ARG A 80 -15.28 -4.85 13.72
CA ARG A 80 -13.94 -4.53 13.21
C ARG A 80 -12.84 -5.11 14.08
N ILE A 81 -12.89 -4.90 15.39
CA ILE A 81 -11.82 -5.37 16.29
C ILE A 81 -11.76 -6.90 16.33
N ARG A 82 -12.91 -7.58 16.32
CA ARG A 82 -12.99 -9.03 16.22
C ARG A 82 -12.36 -9.54 14.92
N GLY A 83 -12.74 -8.95 13.78
CA GLY A 83 -12.17 -9.32 12.48
C GLY A 83 -10.66 -9.12 12.43
N THR A 84 -10.15 -8.03 13.02
CA THR A 84 -8.69 -7.83 13.10
C THR A 84 -8.02 -8.83 14.01
N LEU A 85 -8.58 -9.16 15.18
CA LEU A 85 -8.01 -10.18 16.06
C LEU A 85 -7.93 -11.54 15.35
N GLN A 86 -8.99 -11.93 14.64
CA GLN A 86 -8.99 -13.16 13.85
C GLN A 86 -7.89 -13.14 12.77
N TRP A 87 -7.84 -12.09 11.95
CA TRP A 87 -6.80 -11.95 10.93
C TRP A 87 -5.39 -11.98 11.53
N ARG A 88 -5.17 -11.34 12.69
CA ARG A 88 -3.87 -11.36 13.37
C ARG A 88 -3.47 -12.76 13.84
N ARG A 89 -4.42 -13.63 14.18
CA ARG A 89 -4.14 -15.02 14.57
C ARG A 89 -3.75 -15.89 13.37
N GLU A 90 -4.38 -15.63 12.24
CA GLU A 90 -4.12 -16.31 10.97
C GLU A 90 -2.77 -15.86 10.41
N PHE A 91 -2.60 -14.55 10.21
CA PHE A 91 -1.45 -13.95 9.52
C PHE A 91 -0.21 -13.74 10.42
N LYS A 92 -0.39 -13.64 11.74
CA LYS A 92 0.68 -13.46 12.74
C LYS A 92 1.74 -12.41 12.36
N PRO A 93 1.35 -11.15 12.07
CA PRO A 93 2.26 -10.13 11.55
C PRO A 93 3.46 -9.83 12.47
N ASP A 94 3.34 -10.08 13.78
CA ASP A 94 4.44 -9.86 14.73
C ASP A 94 5.51 -10.97 14.71
N LEU A 95 5.23 -12.09 14.03
CA LEU A 95 6.08 -13.29 13.99
C LEU A 95 6.55 -13.64 12.57
N ILE A 96 6.36 -12.75 11.59
CA ILE A 96 6.82 -13.00 10.23
C ILE A 96 8.35 -12.94 10.21
N PRO A 97 9.05 -14.06 9.92
CA PRO A 97 10.49 -14.09 9.88
C PRO A 97 11.03 -13.35 8.65
N PRO A 98 12.19 -12.68 8.72
CA PRO A 98 12.78 -11.99 7.57
C PRO A 98 12.95 -12.89 6.34
N GLU A 99 13.25 -14.17 6.54
CA GLU A 99 13.46 -15.15 5.48
C GLU A 99 12.19 -15.39 4.65
N GLU A 100 11.01 -15.38 5.28
CA GLU A 100 9.73 -15.48 4.57
C GLU A 100 9.55 -14.29 3.64
N VAL A 101 9.86 -13.08 4.13
CA VAL A 101 9.83 -11.85 3.32
C VAL A 101 10.84 -11.90 2.17
N LEU A 102 12.07 -12.37 2.44
CA LEU A 102 13.14 -12.50 1.45
C LEU A 102 12.82 -13.55 0.37
N SER A 103 12.10 -14.61 0.71
CA SER A 103 11.71 -15.65 -0.27
C SER A 103 10.84 -15.08 -1.39
N TYR A 104 9.99 -14.09 -1.11
CA TYR A 104 9.23 -13.38 -2.14
C TYR A 104 10.12 -12.58 -3.09
N PHE A 105 11.26 -12.08 -2.62
CA PHE A 105 12.21 -11.35 -3.46
C PHE A 105 13.04 -12.27 -4.37
N GLN A 106 13.15 -13.56 -4.06
CA GLN A 106 13.92 -14.51 -4.87
C GLN A 106 13.37 -14.66 -6.31
N TYR A 107 12.06 -14.46 -6.49
CA TYR A 107 11.40 -14.52 -7.80
C TYR A 107 11.60 -13.28 -8.66
N VAL A 108 12.16 -12.20 -8.12
CA VAL A 108 12.34 -10.95 -8.88
C VAL A 108 13.25 -11.17 -10.09
N LEU A 109 14.28 -12.01 -9.94
CA LEU A 109 15.19 -12.36 -11.05
C LEU A 109 14.59 -13.36 -12.06
N GLU A 110 13.55 -14.09 -11.69
CA GLU A 110 12.83 -14.98 -12.62
C GLU A 110 11.80 -14.20 -13.46
N LEU A 111 11.22 -13.15 -12.88
CA LEU A 111 10.18 -12.34 -13.52
C LEU A 111 10.74 -11.13 -14.28
N ILE A 112 11.88 -10.59 -13.86
CA ILE A 112 12.47 -9.35 -14.41
C ILE A 112 13.84 -9.68 -15.01
N PRO A 113 14.05 -9.44 -16.32
CA PRO A 113 15.38 -9.53 -16.93
C PRO A 113 16.40 -8.70 -16.14
N LYS A 114 17.62 -9.21 -15.99
CA LYS A 114 18.65 -8.54 -15.18
C LYS A 114 18.92 -7.13 -15.65
N GLU A 115 18.86 -6.88 -16.94
CA GLU A 115 19.10 -5.58 -17.57
C GLU A 115 18.04 -4.53 -17.22
N GLN A 116 16.88 -4.96 -16.71
CA GLN A 116 15.80 -4.09 -16.27
C GLN A 116 15.70 -4.00 -14.73
N LEU A 117 16.42 -4.87 -14.02
CA LEU A 117 16.43 -4.86 -12.57
C LEU A 117 17.58 -3.99 -12.05
N ASP A 118 17.28 -3.16 -11.07
CA ASP A 118 18.27 -2.28 -10.44
C ASP A 118 19.42 -3.11 -9.82
N ALA A 119 20.65 -2.65 -10.02
CA ALA A 119 21.86 -3.26 -9.51
C ALA A 119 21.84 -3.48 -7.98
N ALA A 120 21.15 -2.62 -7.22
CA ALA A 120 20.97 -2.79 -5.78
C ALA A 120 20.18 -4.06 -5.41
N PHE A 121 19.37 -4.58 -6.33
CA PHE A 121 18.55 -5.79 -6.16
C PHE A 121 19.10 -7.00 -6.96
N GLY A 122 20.36 -6.91 -7.44
CA GLY A 122 21.03 -8.01 -8.13
C GLY A 122 20.83 -8.07 -9.65
N GLY A 123 20.32 -6.99 -10.25
CA GLY A 123 20.32 -6.80 -11.71
C GLY A 123 21.56 -6.06 -12.23
N ASP A 124 21.48 -5.62 -13.48
CA ASP A 124 22.56 -4.93 -14.20
C ASP A 124 22.25 -3.43 -14.42
N PHE A 125 21.06 -2.97 -14.04
CA PHE A 125 20.62 -1.59 -14.27
C PHE A 125 21.07 -0.67 -13.13
N GLU A 126 22.06 0.19 -13.35
CA GLU A 126 22.45 1.20 -12.37
C GLU A 126 21.47 2.38 -12.36
N TYR A 127 20.34 2.22 -11.66
CA TYR A 127 19.37 3.30 -11.57
C TYR A 127 19.92 4.46 -10.72
N GLU A 128 20.04 5.62 -11.34
CA GLU A 128 20.30 6.88 -10.66
C GLU A 128 19.07 7.78 -10.80
N PHE A 129 18.43 8.09 -9.67
CA PHE A 129 17.31 9.04 -9.68
C PHE A 129 17.85 10.45 -9.90
N GLU A 130 17.47 11.06 -11.03
CA GLU A 130 17.77 12.45 -11.36
C GLU A 130 16.57 13.35 -11.00
N PRO A 131 16.51 13.92 -9.77
CA PRO A 131 15.33 14.63 -9.29
C PRO A 131 14.98 15.87 -10.11
N VAL A 132 15.98 16.55 -10.68
CA VAL A 132 15.77 17.79 -11.44
C VAL A 132 15.09 17.50 -12.78
N SER A 133 15.66 16.57 -13.56
CA SER A 133 15.09 16.13 -14.83
C SER A 133 13.68 15.55 -14.65
N TYR A 134 13.49 14.73 -13.61
CA TYR A 134 12.16 14.21 -13.27
C TYR A 134 11.16 15.32 -12.97
N TRP A 135 11.54 16.29 -12.13
CA TRP A 135 10.65 17.40 -11.74
C TRP A 135 10.29 18.29 -12.93
N GLU A 136 11.25 18.59 -13.81
CA GLU A 136 11.02 19.36 -15.04
C GLU A 136 10.01 18.68 -15.98
N GLN A 137 10.08 17.35 -16.11
CA GLN A 137 9.13 16.57 -16.88
C GLN A 137 7.71 16.62 -16.29
N ILE A 138 7.57 16.55 -14.96
CA ILE A 138 6.28 16.70 -14.27
C ILE A 138 5.71 18.11 -14.47
N VAL A 139 6.55 19.13 -14.32
CA VAL A 139 6.21 20.54 -14.57
C VAL A 139 5.66 20.73 -15.99
N SER A 140 6.36 20.17 -16.98
CA SER A 140 5.96 20.23 -18.39
C SER A 140 4.67 19.46 -18.66
N ALA A 141 4.58 18.20 -18.22
CA ALA A 141 3.44 17.33 -18.53
C ALA A 141 2.15 17.76 -17.82
N CYS A 142 2.26 18.30 -16.60
CA CYS A 142 1.10 18.71 -15.80
C CYS A 142 0.75 20.20 -15.94
N GLY A 143 1.54 21.00 -16.65
CA GLY A 143 1.33 22.44 -16.76
C GLY A 143 1.34 23.13 -15.39
N ILE A 144 2.26 22.73 -14.52
CA ILE A 144 2.45 23.37 -13.21
C ILE A 144 3.69 24.26 -13.27
N ALA A 145 3.76 25.28 -12.44
CA ALA A 145 4.95 26.13 -12.32
C ALA A 145 6.11 25.36 -11.65
N PRO A 146 7.37 25.82 -11.82
CA PRO A 146 8.55 25.15 -11.22
C PRO A 146 8.52 25.01 -9.69
N ASP A 147 7.73 25.84 -9.01
CA ASP A 147 7.50 25.81 -7.56
C ASP A 147 6.38 24.83 -7.13
N GLY A 148 5.75 24.14 -8.08
CA GLY A 148 4.64 23.21 -7.85
C GLY A 148 3.25 23.83 -7.90
N THR A 149 3.12 25.13 -8.18
CA THR A 149 1.82 25.82 -8.27
C THR A 149 1.08 25.44 -9.56
N ARG A 150 -0.22 25.15 -9.50
CA ARG A 150 -1.03 24.84 -10.71
C ARG A 150 -1.24 26.10 -11.54
N LEU A 151 -0.91 26.06 -12.83
CA LEU A 151 -1.23 27.17 -13.75
C LEU A 151 -2.73 27.14 -14.07
N ASN A 152 -3.36 28.32 -14.16
CA ASN A 152 -4.74 28.41 -14.61
C ASN A 152 -4.82 28.03 -16.10
N ALA A 153 -5.96 27.48 -16.56
CA ALA A 153 -6.15 27.01 -17.93
C ALA A 153 -5.89 28.07 -19.04
N LYS A 154 -5.77 29.35 -18.67
CA LYS A 154 -5.47 30.46 -19.59
C LYS A 154 -3.98 30.71 -19.81
N ASP A 155 -3.11 30.16 -18.95
CA ASP A 155 -1.66 30.40 -18.95
C ASP A 155 -0.86 29.19 -19.50
N ALA A 156 -1.54 28.10 -19.89
CA ALA A 156 -0.94 26.81 -20.22
C ALA A 156 -0.53 26.61 -21.71
N LEU A 157 -0.37 27.69 -22.49
CA LEU A 157 0.06 27.61 -23.90
C LEU A 157 1.08 28.70 -24.22
N PRO A 158 2.31 28.36 -24.62
CA PRO A 158 3.05 29.19 -25.54
C PRO A 158 2.69 28.83 -26.98
N GLU A 159 2.28 29.83 -27.76
CA GLU A 159 2.30 29.80 -29.22
C GLU A 159 3.69 29.43 -29.73
N LYS A 160 3.79 28.42 -30.59
CA LYS A 160 4.65 28.53 -31.77
C LYS A 160 4.16 27.68 -32.93
N ALA A 161 4.07 28.37 -34.06
CA ALA A 161 3.49 28.01 -35.33
C ALA A 161 4.18 26.85 -36.07
N GLU A 162 3.39 26.20 -36.91
CA GLU A 162 3.75 25.53 -38.18
C GLU A 162 4.79 26.39 -38.95
N GLU A 163 5.78 25.92 -39.71
CA GLU A 163 5.81 24.83 -40.69
C GLU A 163 7.28 24.70 -41.22
N ALA A 164 7.80 23.49 -41.45
CA ALA A 164 8.90 23.22 -42.41
C ALA A 164 9.08 21.70 -42.66
N ASP A 165 8.35 21.24 -43.67
CA ASP A 165 8.72 20.33 -44.78
C ASP A 165 9.74 19.18 -44.58
N GLU A 166 9.19 17.96 -44.68
CA GLU A 166 9.61 16.79 -45.47
C GLU A 166 11.12 16.50 -45.72
N LYS A 167 11.66 15.45 -45.05
CA LYS A 167 12.40 14.31 -45.65
C LYS A 167 12.89 13.24 -44.64
N ALA A 168 12.42 11.99 -44.85
CA ALA A 168 13.03 10.66 -44.57
C ALA A 168 13.59 10.35 -43.15
N ASN A 169 13.42 9.19 -42.49
CA ASN A 169 12.96 7.86 -42.86
C ASN A 169 12.74 7.03 -41.56
N GLY A 170 11.67 6.22 -41.48
CA GLY A 170 11.67 4.91 -40.81
C GLY A 170 11.46 4.81 -39.28
N ARG A 171 10.21 4.78 -38.82
CA ARG A 171 9.80 4.01 -37.62
C ARG A 171 8.33 3.58 -37.75
N PRO A 172 7.98 2.29 -37.59
CA PRO A 172 6.60 1.84 -37.77
C PRO A 172 5.71 2.38 -36.64
N SER A 173 4.54 2.90 -37.03
CA SER A 173 3.49 3.28 -36.09
C SER A 173 2.77 2.04 -35.57
N HIS A 174 2.72 1.90 -34.25
CA HIS A 174 1.63 1.18 -33.59
C HIS A 174 0.81 2.23 -32.84
N ALA A 175 -0.29 2.64 -33.46
CA ALA A 175 -1.34 3.35 -32.76
C ALA A 175 -1.92 2.42 -31.68
N PRO A 176 -2.13 2.88 -30.44
CA PRO A 176 -2.85 2.09 -29.46
C PRO A 176 -4.30 1.92 -29.95
N SER A 177 -4.73 0.67 -30.11
CA SER A 177 -6.11 0.34 -30.43
C SER A 177 -7.03 0.91 -29.35
N VAL A 178 -8.12 1.53 -29.79
CA VAL A 178 -9.24 2.01 -28.97
C VAL A 178 -9.64 0.92 -27.97
N ILE A 179 -9.50 1.22 -26.67
CA ILE A 179 -9.95 0.34 -25.59
C ILE A 179 -11.48 0.36 -25.61
N ASP A 180 -12.09 -0.80 -25.83
CA ASP A 180 -13.53 -1.00 -25.69
C ASP A 180 -13.92 -0.99 -24.20
N HIS A 181 -14.56 0.10 -23.78
CA HIS A 181 -14.96 0.35 -22.39
C HIS A 181 -16.15 -0.53 -21.94
N SER A 182 -16.70 -1.37 -22.81
CA SER A 182 -17.78 -2.29 -22.42
C SER A 182 -17.29 -3.49 -21.60
N LYS A 183 -16.00 -3.84 -21.68
CA LYS A 183 -15.40 -4.93 -20.88
C LYS A 183 -14.89 -4.49 -19.50
N THR A 184 -14.72 -3.20 -19.27
CA THR A 184 -14.22 -2.68 -17.97
C THR A 184 -15.28 -2.74 -16.87
N ASP A 185 -16.57 -2.69 -17.22
CA ASP A 185 -17.66 -2.78 -16.24
C ASP A 185 -17.86 -4.21 -15.72
N GLU A 186 -17.54 -5.23 -16.52
CA GLU A 186 -17.66 -6.64 -16.16
C GLU A 186 -16.56 -7.08 -15.16
N ILE A 187 -15.39 -6.44 -15.23
CA ILE A 187 -14.25 -6.68 -14.34
C ILE A 187 -14.48 -6.02 -12.96
N MET A 188 -15.14 -4.86 -12.92
CA MET A 188 -15.45 -4.14 -11.67
C MET A 188 -16.58 -4.77 -10.86
N ALA A 189 -17.36 -5.67 -11.47
CA ALA A 189 -18.47 -6.37 -10.80
C ALA A 189 -18.05 -7.66 -10.07
N ARG A 190 -16.81 -8.14 -10.25
CA ARG A 190 -16.29 -9.31 -9.52
C ARG A 190 -15.86 -8.91 -8.12
N ASN A 191 -16.42 -9.58 -7.11
CA ASN A 191 -16.05 -9.39 -5.72
C ASN A 191 -14.59 -9.82 -5.52
N PRO A 192 -13.68 -8.92 -5.11
CA PRO A 192 -12.25 -9.22 -4.99
C PRO A 192 -11.90 -10.21 -3.85
N HIS A 193 -12.89 -10.71 -3.12
CA HIS A 193 -12.73 -11.71 -2.05
C HIS A 193 -13.15 -13.13 -2.43
N GLU A 194 -13.59 -13.37 -3.67
CA GLU A 194 -13.95 -14.72 -4.13
C GLU A 194 -12.75 -15.35 -4.85
N PHE A 195 -11.94 -16.11 -4.10
CA PHE A 195 -10.90 -16.97 -4.68
C PHE A 195 -11.57 -18.22 -5.25
N ASP A 196 -11.40 -18.46 -6.55
CA ASP A 196 -11.82 -19.71 -7.20
C ASP A 196 -11.15 -20.90 -6.50
N ILE A 197 -11.96 -21.70 -5.78
CA ILE A 197 -11.53 -22.96 -5.21
C ILE A 197 -11.26 -23.91 -6.38
N LEU A 198 -9.98 -24.16 -6.67
CA LEU A 198 -9.58 -25.20 -7.62
C LEU A 198 -10.07 -26.57 -7.08
N PRO A 199 -10.73 -27.41 -7.90
CA PRO A 199 -11.21 -28.71 -7.45
C PRO A 199 -10.03 -29.62 -7.08
N GLU A 200 -10.20 -30.35 -5.97
CA GLU A 200 -9.24 -31.31 -5.42
C GLU A 200 -8.76 -32.30 -6.50
N ALA A 201 -7.44 -32.47 -6.59
CA ALA A 201 -6.82 -33.42 -7.50
C ALA A 201 -7.18 -34.86 -7.09
N THR A 202 -8.08 -35.48 -7.84
CA THR A 202 -8.42 -36.90 -7.74
C THR A 202 -7.16 -37.75 -7.99
N SER A 203 -6.88 -38.66 -7.06
CA SER A 203 -5.81 -39.64 -7.08
C SER A 203 -5.70 -40.41 -8.40
N ILE A 204 -4.52 -40.40 -9.03
CA ILE A 204 -4.18 -41.33 -10.11
C ILE A 204 -3.56 -42.58 -9.48
N SER A 205 -4.32 -43.67 -9.52
CA SER A 205 -3.88 -45.03 -9.22
C SER A 205 -2.87 -45.49 -10.28
N VAL A 206 -1.64 -45.82 -9.86
CA VAL A 206 -0.66 -46.53 -10.70
C VAL A 206 -1.01 -48.01 -10.70
N ALA A 207 -1.46 -48.52 -11.85
CA ALA A 207 -1.58 -49.96 -12.09
C ALA A 207 -0.24 -50.53 -12.58
N ALA A 208 0.03 -51.75 -12.11
CA ALA A 208 1.26 -52.54 -12.21
C ALA A 208 1.73 -52.87 -13.63
#